data_AF-A0A1Q9HNU2-F1
#
_entry.id   AF-A0A1Q9HNU2-F1
#
_cell.length_a   1.000
_cell.length_b   1.000
_cell.length_c   1.000
_cell.angle_alpha   90.00
_cell.angle_beta   90.00
_cell.angle_gamma   90.00
#
_symmetry.space_group_name_H-M   'P 1'
#
loop_
_entity.id
_entity.type
_entity.pdbx_description
1 polymer ?
#
loop_
_entity_poly.entity_id
_entity_poly.type
_entity_poly.pdbx_seq_one_letter_code
_entity_poly.pdbx_strand_id
1 'polypeptide(L)'
;MSKRLCKLNRHDISEQLGAIQRIVSAPKYLCRSCARASQDKSMLCKPMALSAAQSDVGNIEKSVIDPISSPTVIANHQSQVMADAEKGVWNQSQLKQAKKQAKKQKKFFKKLSKTVSKQEKLLRKQRKLEAQFEQINLSLSQMGSQSSHSTGRESVH
;
A
#
# COMPACT_ATOMS: atom_id res chain seq x y z
N MET A 1 15.02 -40.57 18.21
CA MET A 1 14.31 -39.35 18.65
C MET A 1 14.79 -38.17 17.80
N SER A 2 14.02 -37.75 16.80
CA SER A 2 14.40 -36.62 15.94
C SER A 2 14.44 -35.32 16.75
N LYS A 3 15.54 -34.56 16.65
CA LYS A 3 15.64 -33.26 17.31
C LYS A 3 14.57 -32.32 16.75
N ARG A 4 13.91 -31.56 17.63
CA ARG A 4 12.94 -30.54 17.22
C ARG A 4 13.61 -29.53 16.29
N LEU A 5 12.86 -29.03 15.30
CA LEU A 5 13.32 -27.99 14.38
C LEU A 5 13.89 -26.80 15.16
N CYS A 6 13.29 -26.37 16.28
CA CYS A 6 13.78 -25.24 17.10
C CYS A 6 15.14 -25.46 17.80
N LYS A 7 15.64 -26.71 17.87
CA LYS A 7 16.88 -27.06 18.57
C LYS A 7 18.05 -27.38 17.63
N LEU A 8 17.83 -27.35 16.31
CA LEU A 8 18.91 -27.60 15.35
C LEU A 8 19.95 -26.48 15.42
N ASN A 9 21.21 -26.88 15.55
CA ASN A 9 22.38 -26.01 15.48
C ASN A 9 22.81 -25.80 14.00
N ARG A 10 23.84 -24.97 13.77
CA ARG A 10 24.28 -24.65 12.39
C ARG A 10 24.78 -25.87 11.61
N HIS A 11 25.41 -26.84 12.28
CA HIS A 11 25.94 -28.05 11.65
C HIS A 11 24.79 -29.00 11.26
N ASP A 12 23.87 -29.27 12.20
CA ASP A 12 22.66 -30.07 11.97
C ASP A 12 21.82 -29.50 10.80
N ILE A 13 21.77 -28.17 10.65
CA ILE A 13 21.06 -27.50 9.53
C ILE A 13 21.73 -27.79 8.18
N SER A 14 23.07 -27.72 8.13
CA SER A 14 23.83 -27.99 6.91
C SER A 14 23.73 -29.44 6.46
N GLU A 15 23.74 -30.38 7.40
CA GLU A 15 23.66 -31.82 7.11
C GLU A 15 22.25 -32.27 6.67
N GLN A 16 21.20 -31.61 7.17
CA GLN A 16 19.81 -32.04 6.98
C GLN A 16 18.96 -31.06 6.16
N LEU A 17 19.58 -30.26 5.29
CA LEU A 17 18.90 -29.17 4.57
C LEU A 17 17.69 -29.65 3.77
N GLY A 18 17.79 -30.80 3.09
CA GLY A 18 16.67 -31.36 2.31
C GLY A 18 15.48 -31.78 3.16
N ALA A 19 15.71 -32.32 4.36
CA ALA A 19 14.63 -32.64 5.30
C ALA A 19 13.98 -31.37 5.85
N ILE A 20 14.79 -30.34 6.15
CA ILE A 20 14.29 -29.04 6.60
C ILE A 20 13.39 -28.41 5.53
N GLN A 21 13.82 -28.40 4.27
CA GLN A 21 13.03 -27.86 3.15
C GLN A 21 11.63 -28.50 3.05
N ARG A 22 11.52 -29.81 3.24
CA ARG A 22 10.22 -30.51 3.23
C ARG A 22 9.33 -30.08 4.40
N ILE A 23 9.90 -29.86 5.58
CA ILE A 23 9.13 -29.47 6.78
C ILE A 23 8.63 -28.02 6.67
N VAL A 24 9.36 -27.15 5.98
CA VAL A 24 9.08 -25.72 5.88
C VAL A 24 8.37 -25.30 4.60
N SER A 25 8.16 -26.20 3.63
CA SER A 25 7.55 -25.89 2.33
C SER A 25 6.07 -25.48 2.43
N ALA A 26 5.32 -26.05 3.38
CA ALA A 26 3.92 -25.75 3.62
C ALA A 26 3.63 -25.60 5.12
N PRO A 27 4.09 -24.52 5.76
CA PRO A 27 4.03 -24.39 7.21
C PRO A 27 2.61 -24.04 7.67
N LYS A 28 2.12 -24.79 8.66
CA LYS A 28 0.84 -24.53 9.35
C LYS A 28 1.04 -23.86 10.71
N TYR A 29 2.27 -23.89 11.22
CA TYR A 29 2.62 -23.37 12.53
C TYR A 29 3.90 -22.54 12.47
N LEU A 30 3.97 -21.53 13.34
CA LEU A 30 5.15 -20.71 13.58
C LEU A 30 5.49 -20.70 15.07
N CYS A 31 6.78 -20.71 15.40
CA CYS A 31 7.23 -20.65 16.77
C CYS A 31 7.28 -19.21 17.28
N ARG A 32 6.59 -18.91 18.38
CA ARG A 32 6.55 -17.57 18.99
C ARG A 32 7.91 -17.05 19.48
N SER A 33 8.84 -17.94 19.87
CA SER A 33 10.11 -17.52 20.49
C SER A 33 11.28 -17.44 19.53
N CYS A 34 11.32 -18.25 18.47
CA CYS A 34 12.47 -18.31 17.56
C CYS A 34 12.09 -18.16 16.08
N ALA A 35 10.82 -17.84 15.79
CA ALA A 35 10.29 -17.57 14.45
C ALA A 35 10.42 -18.72 13.41
N ARG A 36 10.92 -19.90 13.79
CA ARG A 36 10.94 -21.09 12.91
C ARG A 36 9.51 -21.54 12.60
N ALA A 37 9.28 -21.95 11.36
CA ALA A 37 7.99 -22.42 10.86
C ALA A 37 8.06 -23.91 10.48
N SER A 38 6.96 -24.62 10.63
CA SER A 38 6.85 -26.03 10.22
C SER A 38 5.41 -26.42 9.92
N GLN A 39 5.27 -27.47 9.12
CA GLN A 39 3.98 -28.11 8.90
C GLN A 39 3.43 -28.74 10.20
N ASP A 40 4.32 -29.26 11.05
CA ASP A 40 3.94 -29.98 12.27
C ASP A 40 4.18 -29.17 13.55
N LYS A 41 3.23 -29.25 14.49
CA LYS A 41 3.29 -28.58 15.80
C LYS A 41 4.44 -29.09 16.69
N SER A 42 4.76 -30.38 16.60
CA SER A 42 5.73 -31.09 17.46
C SER A 42 7.19 -30.68 17.22
N MET A 43 7.48 -30.12 16.03
CA MET A 43 8.80 -29.66 15.64
C MET A 43 9.18 -28.31 16.27
N LEU A 44 8.23 -27.63 16.91
CA LEU A 44 8.41 -26.29 17.47
C LEU A 44 8.45 -26.29 19.00
N CYS A 45 9.20 -25.37 19.62
CA CYS A 45 9.25 -25.25 21.08
C CYS A 45 8.06 -24.48 21.66
N LYS A 46 7.54 -23.47 20.95
CA LYS A 46 6.35 -22.68 21.31
C LYS A 46 5.46 -22.47 20.07
N PRO A 47 4.75 -23.51 19.60
CA PRO A 47 3.97 -23.45 18.37
C PRO A 47 2.75 -22.52 18.48
N MET A 48 2.48 -21.80 17.40
CA MET A 48 1.27 -21.01 17.18
C MET A 48 0.77 -21.29 15.76
N ALA A 49 -0.53 -21.51 15.59
CA ALA A 49 -1.12 -21.74 14.27
C ALA A 49 -1.02 -20.47 13.42
N LEU A 50 -0.63 -20.63 12.16
CA LEU A 50 -0.82 -19.62 11.14
C LEU A 50 -2.29 -19.71 10.73
N SER A 51 -3.07 -18.66 10.99
CA SER A 51 -4.43 -18.58 10.46
C SER A 51 -4.31 -18.55 8.94
N ALA A 52 -4.83 -19.57 8.27
CA ALA A 52 -4.87 -19.65 6.82
C ALA A 52 -5.80 -18.55 6.28
N ALA A 53 -5.30 -17.33 6.16
CA ALA A 53 -5.79 -16.42 5.15
C ALA A 53 -5.32 -17.01 3.83
N GLN A 54 -6.25 -17.57 3.07
CA GLN A 54 -6.01 -18.11 1.74
C GLN A 54 -5.24 -17.08 0.92
N SER A 55 -3.99 -17.41 0.62
CA SER A 55 -3.16 -16.66 -0.31
C SER A 55 -3.54 -17.12 -1.72
N ASP A 56 -4.66 -16.62 -2.23
CA ASP A 56 -4.91 -16.58 -3.67
C ASP A 56 -4.04 -15.48 -4.27
N VAL A 57 -2.76 -15.79 -4.48
CA VAL A 57 -1.89 -15.03 -5.37
C VAL A 57 -2.16 -15.55 -6.77
N GLY A 58 -3.19 -15.01 -7.41
CA GLY A 58 -3.54 -15.39 -8.78
C GLY A 58 -4.72 -14.60 -9.31
N ASN A 59 -4.50 -13.33 -9.65
CA ASN A 59 -5.04 -12.66 -10.85
C ASN A 59 -4.60 -11.18 -10.87
N ILE A 60 -3.40 -10.90 -11.37
CA ILE A 60 -3.03 -9.55 -11.82
C ILE A 60 -2.82 -9.65 -13.32
N GLU A 61 -3.90 -9.61 -14.09
CA GLU A 61 -3.86 -9.02 -15.43
C GLU A 61 -5.19 -8.36 -15.76
N LYS A 62 -5.08 -7.10 -16.19
CA LYS A 62 -5.98 -6.42 -17.14
C LYS A 62 -7.28 -5.82 -16.60
N SER A 63 -7.19 -4.59 -16.05
CA SER A 63 -8.00 -3.48 -16.56
C SER A 63 -7.61 -2.12 -15.95
N VAL A 64 -7.07 -1.27 -16.81
CA VAL A 64 -7.43 0.16 -16.95
C VAL A 64 -6.96 1.12 -15.84
N ILE A 65 -5.82 1.74 -16.15
CA ILE A 65 -5.50 3.17 -16.09
C ILE A 65 -6.65 4.08 -15.61
N ASP A 66 -6.37 4.80 -14.52
CA ASP A 66 -6.98 6.00 -13.92
C ASP A 66 -7.75 6.98 -14.86
N PRO A 67 -8.64 7.89 -14.37
CA PRO A 67 -8.54 8.54 -13.04
C PRO A 67 -9.84 8.80 -12.25
N ILE A 68 -9.63 8.77 -10.93
CA ILE A 68 -10.25 9.55 -9.85
C ILE A 68 -11.30 10.58 -10.32
N SER A 69 -12.56 10.31 -10.01
CA SER A 69 -13.58 11.35 -9.77
C SER A 69 -14.53 10.88 -8.66
N SER A 70 -14.56 11.67 -7.59
CA SER A 70 -15.67 11.83 -6.64
C SER A 70 -15.96 10.69 -5.63
N PRO A 71 -15.85 10.96 -4.31
CA PRO A 71 -16.28 10.03 -3.27
C PRO A 71 -17.78 10.24 -2.97
N THR A 72 -18.66 9.68 -3.80
CA THR A 72 -20.11 9.69 -3.53
C THR A 72 -20.77 8.35 -3.84
N VAL A 73 -20.18 7.24 -3.38
CA VAL A 73 -20.86 5.96 -3.15
C VAL A 73 -19.93 5.29 -2.14
N ILE A 74 -20.20 5.24 -0.84
CA ILE A 74 -21.09 4.29 -0.19
C ILE A 74 -21.54 4.93 1.13
N ALA A 75 -22.73 5.51 1.11
CA ALA A 75 -23.54 5.69 2.29
C ALA A 75 -24.93 5.13 1.95
N ASN A 76 -25.36 4.18 2.78
CA ASN A 76 -26.74 3.76 2.95
C ASN A 76 -27.41 2.99 1.80
N HIS A 77 -27.11 1.70 1.74
CA HIS A 77 -28.17 0.69 1.64
C HIS A 77 -28.10 -0.19 2.89
N GLN A 78 -28.92 0.15 3.90
CA GLN A 78 -29.63 -0.78 4.79
C GLN A 78 -30.18 -0.04 6.00
N SER A 79 -31.38 0.50 5.81
CA SER A 79 -32.41 0.39 6.83
C SER A 79 -33.20 -0.89 6.54
N GLN A 80 -33.35 -1.71 7.57
CA GLN A 80 -34.41 -2.69 7.78
C GLN A 80 -34.37 -4.02 7.00
N VAL A 81 -33.69 -5.00 7.60
CA VAL A 81 -34.32 -6.29 7.87
C VAL A 81 -34.21 -6.57 9.37
N MET A 82 -35.36 -6.92 9.94
CA MET A 82 -35.57 -7.24 11.35
C MET A 82 -35.18 -8.71 11.60
N ALA A 83 -34.98 -9.00 12.89
CA ALA A 83 -35.03 -10.31 13.55
C ALA A 83 -33.71 -11.09 13.73
N ASP A 84 -33.45 -11.36 15.02
CA ASP A 84 -32.60 -12.40 15.59
C ASP A 84 -31.08 -12.24 15.57
N ALA A 85 -30.55 -11.54 16.60
CA ALA A 85 -29.31 -11.96 17.27
C ALA A 85 -29.18 -11.24 18.63
N GLU A 86 -29.48 -12.00 19.67
CA GLU A 86 -29.00 -11.96 21.06
C GLU A 86 -28.23 -10.72 21.57
N LYS A 87 -28.64 -10.28 22.77
CA LYS A 87 -27.89 -9.37 23.66
C LYS A 87 -26.49 -9.92 23.96
N GLY A 88 -25.55 -9.69 23.06
CA GLY A 88 -24.12 -9.82 23.32
C GLY A 88 -23.67 -8.62 24.15
N VAL A 89 -23.48 -8.82 25.46
CA VAL A 89 -22.83 -7.86 26.35
C VAL A 89 -21.48 -7.47 25.74
N TRP A 90 -21.40 -6.28 25.15
CA TRP A 90 -20.13 -5.74 24.68
C TRP A 90 -19.25 -5.46 25.90
N ASN A 91 -18.19 -6.24 26.06
CA ASN A 91 -17.27 -6.05 27.17
C ASN A 91 -16.67 -4.63 27.09
N GLN A 92 -16.70 -3.88 28.19
CA GLN A 92 -16.26 -2.48 28.29
C GLN A 92 -14.85 -2.24 27.69
N SER A 93 -13.99 -3.27 27.74
CA SER A 93 -12.65 -3.27 27.15
C SER A 93 -12.66 -3.21 25.61
N GLN A 94 -13.55 -3.95 24.95
CA GLN A 94 -13.67 -3.96 23.48
C GLN A 94 -14.13 -2.59 22.95
N LEU A 95 -15.08 -1.95 23.62
CA LEU A 95 -15.54 -0.59 23.29
C LEU A 95 -14.42 0.45 23.44
N LYS A 96 -13.59 0.34 24.48
CA LYS A 96 -12.42 1.22 24.69
C LYS A 96 -11.37 1.01 23.60
N GLN A 97 -11.09 -0.23 23.23
CA GLN A 97 -10.14 -0.56 22.16
C GLN A 97 -10.62 -0.05 20.80
N ALA A 98 -11.89 -0.25 20.46
CA ALA A 98 -12.50 0.25 19.23
C ALA A 98 -12.44 1.79 19.15
N LYS A 99 -12.78 2.50 20.24
CA LYS A 99 -12.66 3.98 20.31
C LYS A 99 -11.21 4.45 20.13
N LYS A 100 -10.22 3.73 20.68
CA LYS A 100 -8.80 4.06 20.50
C LYS A 100 -8.35 3.86 19.05
N GLN A 101 -8.78 2.78 18.40
CA GLN A 101 -8.51 2.52 16.99
C GLN A 101 -9.17 3.57 16.09
N ALA A 102 -10.43 3.94 16.32
CA ALA A 102 -11.11 5.01 15.59
C ALA A 102 -10.41 6.37 15.73
N LYS A 103 -9.94 6.72 16.94
CA LYS A 103 -9.13 7.94 17.14
C LYS A 103 -7.81 7.90 16.37
N LYS A 104 -7.14 6.74 16.30
CA LYS A 104 -5.91 6.55 15.50
C LYS A 104 -6.20 6.72 14.00
N GLN A 105 -7.26 6.09 13.50
CA GLN A 105 -7.70 6.22 12.10
C GLN A 105 -8.01 7.69 11.76
N LYS A 106 -8.78 8.40 12.60
CA LYS A 106 -9.07 9.83 12.40
C LYS A 106 -7.81 10.69 12.33
N LYS A 107 -6.81 10.42 13.18
CA LYS A 107 -5.51 11.11 13.13
C LYS A 107 -4.73 10.81 11.85
N PHE A 108 -4.76 9.56 11.39
CA PHE A 108 -4.13 9.16 10.13
C PHE A 108 -4.79 9.86 8.94
N PHE A 109 -6.12 9.84 8.84
CA PHE A 109 -6.86 10.53 7.77
C PHE A 109 -6.61 12.05 7.78
N LYS A 110 -6.50 12.69 8.94
CA LYS A 110 -6.13 14.12 9.03
C LYS A 110 -4.71 14.40 8.53
N LYS A 111 -3.78 13.45 8.69
CA LYS A 111 -2.42 13.57 8.12
C LYS A 111 -2.46 13.38 6.61
N LEU A 112 -3.20 12.37 6.13
CA LEU A 112 -3.36 12.09 4.71
C LEU A 112 -3.97 13.30 3.98
N SER A 113 -5.04 13.89 4.51
CA SER A 113 -5.67 15.07 3.90
C SER A 113 -4.73 16.27 3.81
N LYS A 114 -3.90 16.50 4.83
CA LYS A 114 -2.87 17.55 4.79
C LYS A 114 -1.82 17.29 3.70
N THR A 115 -1.44 16.04 3.47
CA THR A 115 -0.50 15.69 2.40
C THR A 115 -1.12 15.92 1.03
N VAL A 116 -2.37 15.52 0.82
CA VAL A 116 -3.11 15.77 -0.43
C VAL A 116 -3.21 17.26 -0.71
N SER A 117 -3.63 18.07 0.27
CA SER A 117 -3.69 19.53 0.08
C SER A 117 -2.33 20.17 -0.21
N LYS A 118 -1.21 19.58 0.25
CA LYS A 118 0.13 20.04 -0.13
C LYS A 118 0.45 19.67 -1.58
N GLN A 119 0.16 18.44 -2.00
CA GLN A 119 0.34 17.99 -3.39
C GLN A 119 -0.47 18.84 -4.36
N GLU A 120 -1.73 19.15 -4.05
CA GLU A 120 -2.56 20.04 -4.87
C GLU A 120 -1.97 21.45 -5.00
N LYS A 121 -1.44 22.02 -3.92
CA LYS A 121 -0.78 23.34 -3.96
C LYS A 121 0.49 23.31 -4.81
N LEU A 122 1.26 22.24 -4.74
CA LEU A 122 2.45 22.07 -5.57
C LEU A 122 2.08 21.94 -7.04
N LEU A 123 1.08 21.13 -7.38
CA LEU A 123 0.57 21.01 -8.75
C LEU A 123 0.05 22.34 -9.30
N ARG A 124 -0.64 23.14 -8.48
CA ARG A 124 -1.06 24.50 -8.88
C ARG A 124 0.12 25.42 -9.15
N LYS A 125 1.20 25.31 -8.38
CA LYS A 125 2.44 26.09 -8.63
C LYS A 125 3.14 25.61 -9.90
N GLN A 126 3.25 24.30 -10.09
CA GLN A 126 3.83 23.70 -11.29
C GLN A 126 3.11 24.19 -12.54
N ARG A 127 1.77 24.12 -12.58
CA ARG A 127 0.98 24.61 -13.73
C ARG A 127 1.21 26.10 -14.03
N LYS A 128 1.40 26.93 -13.00
CA LYS A 128 1.70 28.36 -13.19
C LYS A 128 3.09 28.57 -13.80
N LEU A 129 4.07 27.81 -13.35
CA LEU A 129 5.43 27.87 -13.90
C LEU A 129 5.46 27.36 -15.34
N GLU A 130 4.74 26.27 -15.64
CA GLU A 130 4.59 25.75 -17.00
C GLU A 130 3.97 26.81 -17.93
N ALA A 131 2.89 27.48 -17.50
CA ALA A 131 2.29 28.55 -18.28
C ALA A 131 3.22 29.76 -18.49
N GLN A 132 3.99 30.15 -17.47
CA GLN A 132 4.98 31.23 -17.61
C GLN A 132 6.11 30.83 -18.58
N PHE A 133 6.58 29.59 -18.49
CA PHE A 133 7.60 29.07 -19.39
C PHE A 133 7.11 29.02 -20.83
N GLU A 134 5.87 28.57 -21.07
CA GLU A 134 5.23 28.59 -22.38
C GLU A 134 5.13 30.01 -22.94
N GLN A 135 4.72 30.99 -22.11
CA GLN A 135 4.66 32.39 -22.51
C GLN A 135 6.04 32.95 -22.92
N ILE A 136 7.10 32.61 -22.18
CA ILE A 136 8.47 33.00 -22.51
C ILE A 136 8.91 32.37 -23.83
N ASN A 137 8.65 31.07 -24.04
CA ASN A 137 9.01 30.39 -25.29
C ASN A 137 8.28 30.99 -26.51
N LEU A 138 7.01 31.34 -26.36
CA LEU A 138 6.24 32.03 -27.40
C LEU A 138 6.83 33.41 -27.71
N SER A 139 7.17 34.19 -26.68
CA SER A 139 7.81 35.50 -26.85
C SER A 139 9.18 35.38 -27.54
N LEU A 140 10.00 34.40 -27.16
CA LEU A 140 11.29 34.13 -27.79
C LEU A 140 11.13 33.77 -29.27
N SER A 141 10.15 32.93 -29.59
CA SER A 141 9.83 32.54 -30.98
C SER A 141 9.39 33.74 -31.83
N GLN A 142 8.58 34.64 -31.26
CA GLN A 142 8.14 35.86 -31.95
C GLN A 142 9.28 36.84 -32.21
N MET A 143 10.21 37.01 -31.26
CA MET A 143 11.40 37.86 -31.45
C MET A 143 12.35 37.29 -32.52
N GLY A 144 12.53 35.97 -32.57
CA GLY A 144 13.32 35.31 -33.61
C GLY A 144 12.81 35.61 -35.02
N SER A 145 11.50 35.51 -35.24
CA SER A 145 10.87 35.76 -36.55
C SER A 145 10.88 37.23 -36.99
N GLN A 146 10.97 38.20 -36.07
CA GLN A 146 11.10 39.61 -36.43
C GLN A 146 12.53 40.00 -36.83
N SER A 147 13.54 39.30 -36.31
CA SER A 147 14.95 39.54 -36.68
C SER A 147 15.31 39.09 -38.11
N SER A 148 14.58 38.12 -38.67
CA SER A 148 14.80 37.64 -40.05
C SER A 148 14.16 38.52 -41.13
N HIS A 149 13.29 39.46 -40.78
CA HIS A 149 12.60 40.32 -41.75
C HIS A 149 13.24 41.70 -41.96
N SER A 150 14.24 42.11 -41.16
CA SER A 150 14.86 43.43 -41.25
C SER A 150 16.22 43.48 -41.96
N THR A 151 16.85 42.36 -42.29
CA THR A 151 18.18 42.30 -42.95
C THR A 151 18.12 42.15 -44.48
N GLY A 152 16.95 42.28 -45.10
CA GLY A 152 16.74 41.99 -46.53
C GLY A 152 16.43 43.18 -47.45
N ARG A 153 16.78 44.43 -47.08
CA ARG A 153 16.49 45.60 -47.95
C ARG A 153 17.59 46.68 -47.94
N GLU A 154 18.83 46.27 -48.16
CA GLU A 154 19.82 47.12 -48.83
C GLU A 154 20.03 46.56 -50.24
N SER A 155 19.28 47.10 -51.21
CA SER A 155 19.52 46.85 -52.64
C SER A 155 19.76 48.20 -53.30
N VAL A 156 21.06 48.48 -53.49
CA VAL A 156 21.69 49.10 -54.66
C VAL A 156 20.72 49.59 -55.74
N HIS A 157 20.54 50.91 -55.86
CA HIS A 157 20.88 51.74 -57.04
C HIS A 157 20.37 53.17 -56.89
#